data_AF-A0A1G1LLN2-F1
#
_entry.id   AF-A0A1G1LLN2-F1
#
_cell.length_a   1.000
_cell.length_b   1.000
_cell.length_c   1.000
_cell.angle_alpha   90.00
_cell.angle_beta   90.00
_cell.angle_gamma   90.00
#
_symmetry.space_group_name_H-M   'P 1'
#
loop_
_entity.id
_entity.type
_entity.pdbx_description
1 polymer ?
#
loop_
_entity_poly.entity_id
_entity_poly.type
_entity_poly.pdbx_seq_one_letter_code
_entity_poly.pdbx_strand_id
1 'polypeptide(L)'
;MNTSLIRRLMEEREWSWPAIGIVTILVGLVLRSFFLSRILRQIKASNRQWYKRTQTYYEGRALLGWIFFGLFVGGSMLLWRFESFFLKYLDVWLCWIILGTCLVISLLLHICAYAQSMVDAIRDQGVLDKEH
;
A
#
# COMPACT_ATOMS: atom_id res chain seq x y z
N MET A 1 14.95 -12.22 26.84
CA MET A 1 13.83 -11.94 25.92
C MET A 1 12.62 -12.68 26.44
N ASN A 2 11.53 -11.98 26.78
CA ASN A 2 10.44 -12.50 27.62
C ASN A 2 9.56 -13.49 26.82
N THR A 3 9.88 -14.77 26.89
CA THR A 3 9.15 -15.86 26.19
C THR A 3 7.70 -16.00 26.65
N SER A 4 7.36 -15.48 27.83
CA SER A 4 6.01 -15.45 28.39
C SER A 4 5.03 -14.58 27.60
N LEU A 5 5.49 -13.45 27.04
CA LEU A 5 4.68 -12.57 26.20
C LEU A 5 4.34 -13.23 24.86
N ILE A 6 5.32 -13.89 24.24
CA ILE A 6 5.14 -14.61 22.96
C ILE A 6 4.16 -15.78 23.17
N ARG A 7 4.27 -16.50 24.29
CA ARG A 7 3.39 -17.62 24.59
C ARG A 7 1.93 -17.18 24.82
N ARG A 8 1.71 -16.09 25.55
CA ARG A 8 0.35 -15.51 25.73
C ARG A 8 -0.23 -14.98 24.42
N LEU A 9 0.59 -14.35 23.58
CA LEU A 9 0.18 -13.94 22.22
C LEU A 9 -0.22 -15.12 21.32
N MET A 10 0.42 -16.27 21.51
CA MET A 10 0.09 -17.51 20.80
C MET A 10 -1.17 -18.20 21.36
N GLU A 11 -1.43 -18.12 22.67
CA GLU A 11 -2.65 -18.62 23.31
C GLU A 11 -3.87 -17.71 23.01
N GLU A 12 -3.67 -16.40 22.87
CA GLU A 12 -4.69 -15.39 22.54
C GLU A 12 -4.81 -15.10 21.05
N ARG A 13 -4.28 -15.98 20.19
CA ARG A 13 -4.18 -15.75 18.74
C ARG A 13 -5.54 -15.52 18.05
N GLU A 14 -6.60 -16.05 18.64
CA GLU A 14 -7.98 -15.80 18.21
C GLU A 14 -8.41 -14.33 18.30
N TRP A 15 -7.78 -13.57 19.20
CA TRP A 15 -8.10 -12.17 19.48
C TRP A 15 -7.04 -11.18 18.97
N SER A 16 -5.82 -11.65 18.66
CA SER A 16 -4.71 -10.78 18.25
C SER A 16 -4.63 -10.50 16.74
N TRP A 17 -5.38 -11.21 15.89
CA TRP A 17 -5.39 -10.97 14.44
C TRP A 17 -5.82 -9.55 14.01
N PRO A 18 -6.74 -8.83 14.71
CA PRO A 18 -7.02 -7.44 14.38
C PRO A 18 -5.84 -6.52 14.68
N ALA A 19 -5.08 -6.80 15.74
CA ALA A 19 -3.87 -6.03 16.07
C ALA A 19 -2.81 -6.19 14.97
N ILE A 20 -2.64 -7.40 14.43
CA ILE A 20 -1.79 -7.64 13.26
C ILE A 20 -2.30 -6.88 12.05
N GLY A 21 -3.61 -6.90 11.78
CA GLY A 21 -4.22 -6.11 10.71
C GLY A 21 -3.89 -4.62 10.83
N ILE A 22 -4.05 -4.05 12.01
CA ILE A 22 -3.72 -2.64 12.29
C ILE A 22 -2.23 -2.36 12.04
N VAL A 23 -1.33 -3.19 12.57
CA VAL A 23 0.12 -3.03 12.36
C VAL A 23 0.46 -3.09 10.88
N THR A 24 -0.08 -4.07 10.15
CA THR A 24 0.15 -4.24 8.72
C THR A 24 -0.39 -3.05 7.90
N ILE A 25 -1.58 -2.53 8.24
CA ILE A 25 -2.13 -1.32 7.64
C ILE A 25 -1.18 -0.14 7.88
N LEU A 26 -0.74 0.08 9.12
CA LEU A 26 0.14 1.19 9.48
C LEU A 26 1.47 1.11 8.72
N VAL A 27 2.13 -0.05 8.75
CA VAL A 27 3.40 -0.29 8.03
C VAL A 27 3.23 0.00 6.55
N GLY A 28 2.18 -0.56 5.94
CA GLY A 28 1.93 -0.40 4.52
C GLY A 28 1.58 1.04 4.11
N LEU A 29 0.79 1.76 4.92
CA LEU A 29 0.48 3.17 4.71
C LEU A 29 1.71 4.07 4.89
N VAL A 30 2.58 3.76 5.86
CA VAL A 30 3.84 4.47 6.08
C VAL A 30 4.77 4.28 4.88
N LEU A 31 4.94 3.04 4.41
CA LEU A 31 5.76 2.76 3.22
C LEU A 31 5.21 3.48 1.99
N ARG A 32 3.91 3.36 1.72
CA ARG A 32 3.25 4.10 0.63
C ARG A 32 3.49 5.60 0.74
N SER A 33 3.29 6.17 1.93
CA SER A 33 3.51 7.59 2.19
C SER A 33 4.97 7.98 2.00
N PHE A 34 5.92 7.15 2.42
CA PHE A 34 7.34 7.38 2.24
C PHE A 34 7.72 7.49 0.75
N PHE A 35 7.28 6.52 -0.08
CA PHE A 35 7.54 6.53 -1.51
C PHE A 35 6.86 7.69 -2.25
N LEU A 36 5.57 7.94 -1.96
CA LEU A 36 4.82 8.98 -2.66
C LEU A 36 5.20 10.39 -2.17
N SER A 37 5.45 10.59 -0.87
CA SER A 37 5.66 11.93 -0.30
C SER A 37 6.78 12.71 -0.97
N ARG A 38 7.85 12.03 -1.40
CA ARG A 38 8.96 12.66 -2.12
C ARG A 38 8.48 13.25 -3.46
N ILE A 39 7.72 12.47 -4.22
CA ILE A 39 7.12 12.88 -5.50
C ILE A 39 6.12 14.02 -5.27
N LEU A 40 5.25 13.87 -4.27
CA LEU A 40 4.23 14.87 -3.92
C LEU A 40 4.84 16.21 -3.54
N ARG A 41 5.90 16.21 -2.72
CA ARG A 41 6.57 17.44 -2.28
C ARG A 41 7.20 18.18 -3.46
N GLN A 42 7.83 17.45 -4.39
CA GLN A 42 8.44 18.06 -5.58
C GLN A 42 7.39 18.72 -6.47
N ILE A 43 6.31 18.01 -6.82
CA ILE A 43 5.26 18.56 -7.70
C ILE A 43 4.55 19.75 -7.04
N LYS A 44 4.23 19.64 -5.75
CA LYS A 44 3.57 20.71 -5.00
C LYS A 44 4.43 21.97 -4.93
N ALA A 45 5.75 21.82 -4.81
CA ALA A 45 6.69 22.94 -4.83
C ALA A 45 6.80 23.58 -6.22
N SER A 46 6.74 22.79 -7.29
CA SER A 46 6.79 23.30 -8.66
C SER A 46 5.53 24.05 -9.07
N ASN A 47 4.35 23.43 -8.89
CA ASN A 47 3.07 24.07 -9.25
C ASN A 47 1.91 23.46 -8.45
N ARG A 48 1.25 24.30 -7.64
CA ARG A 48 0.13 23.88 -6.79
C ARG A 48 -1.12 23.45 -7.58
N GLN A 49 -1.34 24.02 -8.77
CA GLN A 49 -2.46 23.67 -9.65
C GLN A 49 -2.24 22.31 -10.30
N TRP A 50 -1.01 22.01 -10.74
CA TRP A 50 -0.62 20.68 -11.25
C TRP A 50 -0.86 19.64 -10.17
N TYR A 51 -0.37 19.90 -8.95
CA TYR A 51 -0.57 19.02 -7.82
C TYR A 51 -2.05 18.68 -7.58
N LYS A 52 -2.94 19.69 -7.57
CA LYS A 52 -4.38 19.46 -7.35
C LYS A 52 -5.00 18.58 -8.44
N ARG A 53 -4.71 18.85 -9.72
CA ARG A 53 -5.25 18.03 -10.83
C ARG A 53 -4.70 16.62 -10.82
N THR A 54 -3.40 16.47 -10.58
CA THR A 54 -2.76 15.15 -10.46
C THR A 54 -3.40 14.31 -9.35
N GLN A 55 -3.72 14.91 -8.20
CA GLN A 55 -4.42 14.22 -7.12
C GLN A 55 -5.81 13.71 -7.55
N THR A 56 -6.61 14.55 -8.21
CA THR A 56 -7.93 14.15 -8.71
C THR A 56 -7.85 12.98 -9.68
N TYR A 57 -6.91 12.99 -10.63
CA TYR A 57 -6.73 11.88 -11.56
C TYR A 57 -6.15 10.62 -10.91
N TYR A 58 -5.32 10.79 -9.89
CA TYR A 58 -4.70 9.68 -9.17
C TYR A 58 -5.75 8.84 -8.43
N GLU A 59 -6.72 9.46 -7.77
CA GLU A 59 -7.74 8.76 -6.98
C GLU A 59 -8.51 7.73 -7.83
N GLY A 60 -8.84 8.07 -9.08
CA GLY A 60 -9.52 7.16 -10.01
C GLY A 60 -8.65 5.99 -10.50
N ARG A 61 -7.32 6.16 -10.53
CA ARG A 61 -6.37 5.16 -11.06
C ARG A 61 -5.71 4.30 -10.00
N ALA A 62 -5.72 4.75 -8.75
CA ALA A 62 -5.09 4.07 -7.63
C ALA A 62 -5.82 2.80 -7.17
N LEU A 63 -7.01 2.51 -7.70
CA LEU A 63 -7.87 1.40 -7.25
C LEU A 63 -7.13 0.06 -7.28
N LEU A 64 -6.36 -0.23 -8.34
CA LEU A 64 -5.63 -1.49 -8.43
C LEU A 64 -4.53 -1.59 -7.35
N GLY A 65 -3.83 -0.48 -7.07
CA GLY A 65 -2.88 -0.41 -5.97
C GLY A 65 -3.52 -0.71 -4.61
N TRP A 66 -4.73 -0.20 -4.40
CA TRP A 66 -5.52 -0.48 -3.19
C TRP A 66 -6.00 -1.92 -3.09
N ILE A 67 -6.34 -2.57 -4.21
CA ILE A 67 -6.71 -3.99 -4.23
C ILE A 67 -5.53 -4.85 -3.73
N PHE A 68 -4.33 -4.66 -4.30
CA PHE A 68 -3.14 -5.39 -3.86
C PHE A 68 -2.74 -5.08 -2.41
N PHE A 69 -2.97 -3.85 -1.96
CA PHE A 69 -2.80 -3.46 -0.57
C PHE A 69 -3.76 -4.23 0.36
N GLY A 70 -5.04 -4.31 -0.03
CA GLY A 70 -6.06 -5.08 0.69
C GLY A 70 -5.71 -6.57 0.75
N LEU A 71 -5.19 -7.14 -0.34
CA LEU A 71 -4.71 -8.53 -0.36
C LEU A 71 -3.53 -8.76 0.60
N PHE A 72 -2.60 -7.81 0.67
CA PHE A 72 -1.49 -7.87 1.62
C PHE A 72 -1.99 -7.82 3.07
N VAL A 73 -2.90 -6.90 3.40
CA VAL A 73 -3.46 -6.76 4.75
C VAL A 73 -4.30 -7.97 5.13
N GLY A 74 -5.30 -8.31 4.31
CA GLY A 74 -6.19 -9.44 4.53
C GLY A 74 -5.44 -10.76 4.57
N GLY A 75 -4.48 -10.96 3.67
CA GLY A 75 -3.62 -12.13 3.64
C GLY A 75 -2.76 -12.24 4.90
N SER A 76 -2.21 -11.14 5.41
CA SER A 76 -1.46 -11.14 6.68
C SER A 76 -2.34 -11.50 7.88
N MET A 77 -3.58 -10.99 7.92
CA MET A 77 -4.54 -11.29 8.99
C MET A 77 -5.00 -12.75 8.92
N LEU A 78 -5.28 -13.27 7.73
CA LEU A 78 -5.66 -14.67 7.52
C LEU A 78 -4.50 -15.63 7.82
N LEU A 79 -3.29 -15.31 7.37
CA LEU A 79 -2.09 -16.09 7.69
C LEU A 79 -1.87 -16.12 9.20
N TRP A 80 -2.04 -14.99 9.88
CA TRP A 80 -1.94 -14.96 11.34
C TRP A 80 -3.05 -15.74 12.02
N ARG A 81 -4.30 -15.65 11.58
CA ARG A 81 -5.43 -16.35 12.22
C ARG A 81 -5.43 -17.86 11.98
N PHE A 82 -5.04 -18.28 10.78
CA PHE A 82 -5.15 -19.66 10.28
C PHE A 82 -3.80 -20.26 9.89
N GLU A 83 -2.71 -19.86 10.55
CA GLU A 83 -1.35 -20.30 10.19
C GLU A 83 -1.23 -21.82 10.03
N SER A 84 -1.79 -22.61 10.94
CA SER A 84 -1.72 -24.07 10.86
C SER A 84 -2.34 -24.64 9.59
N PHE A 85 -3.38 -23.99 9.06
CA PHE A 85 -3.99 -24.35 7.78
C PHE A 85 -3.06 -24.02 6.61
N PHE A 86 -2.47 -22.82 6.59
CA PHE A 86 -1.57 -22.40 5.50
C PHE A 86 -0.24 -23.15 5.51
N LEU A 87 0.35 -23.36 6.69
CA LEU A 87 1.64 -24.05 6.84
C LEU A 87 1.58 -25.55 6.51
N LYS A 88 0.38 -26.13 6.39
CA LYS A 88 0.19 -27.47 5.86
C LYS A 88 0.50 -27.56 4.36
N TYR A 89 0.31 -26.48 3.62
CA TYR A 89 0.44 -26.44 2.17
C TYR A 89 1.60 -25.60 1.66
N LEU A 90 2.03 -24.60 2.44
CA LEU A 90 3.02 -23.60 2.04
C LEU A 90 4.03 -23.37 3.18
N ASP A 91 5.30 -23.23 2.83
CA ASP A 91 6.31 -22.83 3.81
C ASP A 91 6.05 -21.38 4.29
N VAL A 92 6.34 -21.11 5.57
CA VAL A 92 6.10 -19.80 6.19
C VAL A 92 6.83 -18.67 5.43
N TRP A 93 8.04 -18.93 4.94
CA TRP A 93 8.81 -17.96 4.17
C TRP A 93 8.16 -17.69 2.82
N LEU A 94 7.63 -18.73 2.16
CA LEU A 94 6.94 -18.57 0.89
C LEU A 94 5.66 -17.73 1.06
N CYS A 95 4.90 -17.93 2.13
CA CYS A 95 3.75 -17.08 2.46
C CYS A 95 4.15 -15.61 2.60
N TRP A 96 5.22 -15.31 3.35
CA TRP A 96 5.70 -13.93 3.51
C TRP A 96 6.24 -13.33 2.21
N ILE A 97 6.88 -14.12 1.34
CA ILE A 97 7.31 -13.66 0.02
C ILE A 97 6.11 -13.28 -0.85
N ILE A 98 5.05 -14.10 -0.87
CA ILE A 98 3.82 -13.82 -1.63
C ILE A 98 3.18 -12.53 -1.12
N LEU A 99 3.00 -12.40 0.19
CA LEU A 99 2.42 -11.20 0.80
C LEU A 99 3.29 -9.95 0.55
N GLY A 100 4.61 -10.08 0.72
CA GLY A 100 5.57 -9.01 0.41
C GLY A 100 5.52 -8.59 -1.06
N THR A 101 5.34 -9.54 -1.97
CA THR A 101 5.18 -9.27 -3.40
C THR A 101 3.89 -8.49 -3.67
N CYS A 102 2.77 -8.83 -3.03
CA CYS A 102 1.53 -8.05 -3.12
C CYS A 102 1.75 -6.60 -2.67
N LEU A 103 2.48 -6.38 -1.57
CA LEU A 103 2.81 -5.03 -1.10
C LEU A 103 3.69 -4.27 -2.11
N VAL A 104 4.73 -4.90 -2.65
CA VAL A 104 5.60 -4.27 -3.66
C VAL A 104 4.81 -3.91 -4.92
N ILE A 105 3.98 -4.82 -5.43
CA ILE A 105 3.11 -4.55 -6.58
C ILE A 105 2.15 -3.40 -6.28
N SER A 106 1.54 -3.36 -5.10
CA SER A 106 0.69 -2.25 -4.67
C SER A 106 1.42 -0.91 -4.74
N LEU A 107 2.65 -0.83 -4.21
CA LEU A 107 3.46 0.37 -4.24
C LEU A 107 3.81 0.82 -5.67
N LEU A 108 4.24 -0.12 -6.52
CA LEU A 108 4.55 0.15 -7.92
C LEU A 108 3.32 0.67 -8.67
N LEU A 109 2.15 0.06 -8.47
CA LEU A 109 0.91 0.51 -9.07
C LEU A 109 0.52 1.92 -8.61
N HIS A 110 0.69 2.25 -7.34
CA HIS A 110 0.48 3.61 -6.85
C HIS A 110 1.43 4.62 -7.50
N ILE A 111 2.71 4.27 -7.66
CA ILE A 111 3.71 5.12 -8.34
C ILE A 111 3.34 5.31 -9.81
N CYS A 112 3.02 4.23 -10.53
CA CYS A 112 2.61 4.28 -11.93
C CYS A 112 1.34 5.10 -12.14
N ALA A 113 0.31 4.88 -11.31
CA ALA A 113 -0.91 5.67 -11.33
C ALA A 113 -0.60 7.16 -11.14
N TYR A 114 0.27 7.49 -10.17
CA TYR A 114 0.67 8.85 -9.91
C TYR A 114 1.44 9.49 -11.08
N ALA A 115 2.38 8.75 -11.68
CA ALA A 115 3.15 9.21 -12.82
C ALA A 115 2.26 9.51 -14.03
N GLN A 116 1.32 8.61 -14.34
CA GLN A 116 0.37 8.82 -15.43
C GLN A 116 -0.55 10.02 -15.16
N SER A 117 -1.07 10.14 -13.94
CA SER A 117 -1.89 11.29 -13.53
C SER A 117 -1.15 12.62 -13.60
N MET A 118 0.17 12.60 -13.40
CA MET A 118 1.01 13.79 -13.55
C MET A 118 1.16 14.18 -15.02
N VAL A 119 1.45 13.22 -15.89
CA VAL A 119 1.56 13.45 -17.34
C VAL A 119 0.28 14.04 -17.90
N ASP A 120 -0.88 13.47 -17.53
CA ASP A 120 -2.16 13.96 -18.01
C ASP A 120 -2.50 15.35 -17.45
N ALA A 121 -2.20 15.61 -16.18
CA ALA A 121 -2.39 16.93 -15.59
C ALA A 121 -1.58 18.01 -16.31
N ILE A 122 -0.33 17.72 -16.70
CA ILE A 122 0.53 18.65 -17.45
C ILE A 122 0.03 18.82 -18.88
N ARG A 123 -0.34 17.72 -19.55
CA ARG A 123 -0.87 17.73 -20.92
C ARG A 123 -2.12 18.60 -21.03
N ASP A 124 -3.06 18.44 -20.10
CA ASP A 124 -4.31 19.21 -20.11
C ASP A 124 -4.07 20.71 -19.91
N GLN A 125 -3.02 21.11 -19.17
CA GLN A 125 -2.67 22.52 -19.05
C GLN A 125 -2.01 23.08 -20.30
N GLY A 126 -1.09 22.34 -20.92
CA GLY A 126 -0.47 22.77 -22.17
C GLY A 126 -1.45 22.90 -23.34
N VAL A 127 -2.62 22.24 -23.27
CA VAL A 127 -3.73 22.48 -24.20
C VAL A 127 -4.44 23.79 -23.86
N LEU A 128 -4.81 24.00 -22.60
CA LEU A 128 -5.50 25.21 -22.16
C LEU A 128 -4.68 26.50 -22.40
N ASP A 129 -3.36 26.44 -22.21
CA ASP A 129 -2.47 27.59 -22.44
C ASP A 129 -2.31 27.94 -23.93
N LYS A 130 -2.65 27.03 -24.86
CA LYS A 130 -2.62 27.28 -26.31
C LYS A 130 -3.93 27.85 -26.85
N GLU A 131 -5.01 27.73 -26.09
CA GLU A 131 -6.35 28.22 -26.45
C GLU A 131 -6.59 29.67 -25.99
N HIS A 132 -5.67 30.22 -25.19
CA HIS A 132 -5.66 31.61 -24.70
C HIS A 132 -4.57 32.44 -25.37
#